data_AF-A0A2Z3J9I7-F1
#
_entry.id   AF-A0A2Z3J9I7-F1
#
_cell.length_a   1.000
_cell.length_b   1.000
_cell.length_c   1.000
_cell.angle_alpha   90.00
_cell.angle_beta   90.00
_cell.angle_gamma   90.00
#
_symmetry.space_group_name_H-M   'P 1'
#
loop_
_entity.id
_entity.type
_entity.pdbx_description
1 polymer ?
#
loop_
_entity_poly.entity_id
_entity_poly.type
_entity_poly.pdbx_seq_one_letter_code
_entity_poly.pdbx_strand_id
1 'polypeptide(L)'
;MWRRTLVVASMLTGLAGCASQPSSPIQDAYNDYWTCASNAVRPFIDQRDLTSHEAALRAQAQCNPSYRKYRAAQIAAVRHTVPADSYDMADPLGAQQALVWRRRVTKALDDYVQRVRAGS
;
A
#
# COMPACT_ATOMS: atom_id res chain seq x y z
N MET A 1 31.69 58.37 -7.23
CA MET A 1 30.84 58.43 -6.02
C MET A 1 30.51 57.00 -5.59
N TRP A 2 30.99 56.60 -4.41
CA TRP A 2 30.77 55.29 -3.78
C TRP A 2 29.39 55.19 -3.13
N ARG A 3 28.79 53.99 -3.16
CA ARG A 3 27.81 53.47 -2.18
C ARG A 3 27.83 51.93 -2.27
N ARG A 4 28.60 51.27 -1.39
CA ARG A 4 28.18 50.63 -0.12
C ARG A 4 27.20 49.45 -0.32
N THR A 5 27.82 48.27 -0.35
CA THR A 5 27.49 46.99 0.31
C THR A 5 26.07 46.80 0.87
N LEU A 6 25.43 45.70 0.47
CA LEU A 6 24.67 44.84 1.39
C LEU A 6 24.61 43.41 0.81
N VAL A 7 25.45 42.56 1.39
CA VAL A 7 25.32 41.10 1.32
C VAL A 7 24.10 40.73 2.16
N VAL A 8 23.09 40.14 1.54
CA VAL A 8 22.10 39.33 2.26
C VAL A 8 22.08 37.97 1.58
N ALA A 9 22.88 37.06 2.15
CA ALA A 9 22.78 35.65 1.93
C ALA A 9 21.35 35.21 2.25
N SER A 10 20.57 34.91 1.20
CA SER A 10 19.28 34.23 1.34
C SER A 10 19.51 32.74 1.13
N MET A 11 20.15 32.11 2.12
CA MET A 11 20.17 30.66 2.26
C MET A 11 19.17 30.28 3.34
N LEU A 12 18.34 29.27 3.02
CA LEU A 12 17.55 28.45 3.94
C LEU A 12 16.37 29.25 4.54
N THR A 13 15.12 28.79 4.59
CA THR A 13 14.56 27.45 4.59
C THR A 13 13.06 27.68 4.54
N GLY A 14 12.36 27.03 3.62
CA GLY A 14 10.92 27.21 3.53
C GLY A 14 10.28 26.43 2.40
N LEU A 15 10.78 25.23 2.10
CA LEU A 15 9.97 24.17 1.49
C LEU A 15 8.88 23.78 2.51
N ALA A 16 7.95 24.70 2.75
CA ALA A 16 6.80 24.49 3.59
C ALA A 16 5.85 23.60 2.80
N GLY A 17 5.94 22.30 3.05
CA GLY A 17 4.96 21.30 2.71
C GLY A 17 4.76 21.08 1.22
N CYS A 18 5.43 20.07 0.67
CA CYS A 18 4.74 19.22 -0.30
C CYS A 18 3.53 18.64 0.43
N ALA A 19 2.43 19.38 0.46
CA ALA A 19 1.15 18.90 0.92
C ALA A 19 0.86 17.68 0.06
N SER A 20 1.12 16.50 0.64
CA SER A 20 0.83 15.22 0.04
C SER A 20 -0.66 15.30 -0.29
N GLN A 21 -0.98 15.18 -1.57
CA GLN A 21 -2.36 15.21 -2.04
C GLN A 21 -3.21 14.33 -1.12
N PRO A 22 -4.42 14.75 -0.71
CA PRO A 22 -5.25 13.94 0.17
C PRO A 22 -5.32 12.53 -0.40
N SER A 23 -4.88 11.54 0.37
CA SER A 23 -4.86 10.16 -0.08
C SER A 23 -6.30 9.74 -0.38
N SER A 24 -6.48 9.04 -1.51
CA SER A 24 -7.79 8.45 -1.81
C SER A 24 -8.15 7.46 -0.70
N PRO A 25 -9.42 7.33 -0.29
CA PRO A 25 -9.85 6.31 0.68
C PRO A 25 -9.41 4.89 0.29
N ILE A 26 -9.26 4.62 -1.01
CA ILE A 26 -8.71 3.36 -1.53
C ILE A 26 -7.24 3.20 -1.15
N GLN A 27 -6.46 4.28 -1.29
CA GLN A 27 -5.03 4.30 -1.00
C GLN A 27 -4.77 4.16 0.50
N ASP A 28 -5.56 4.80 1.35
CA ASP A 28 -5.48 4.62 2.81
C ASP A 28 -5.78 3.17 3.21
N ALA A 29 -6.89 2.61 2.70
CA ALA A 29 -7.24 1.23 2.98
C ALA A 29 -6.20 0.24 2.43
N TYR A 30 -5.55 0.56 1.31
CA TYR A 30 -4.43 -0.22 0.77
C TYR A 30 -3.20 -0.11 1.68
N ASN A 31 -2.86 1.09 2.16
CA ASN A 31 -1.72 1.31 3.04
C ASN A 31 -1.89 0.57 4.37
N ASP A 32 -3.10 0.55 4.94
CA ASP A 32 -3.43 -0.24 6.13
C ASP A 32 -3.25 -1.73 5.88
N TYR A 33 -3.73 -2.23 4.73
CA TYR A 33 -3.56 -3.62 4.34
C TYR A 33 -2.08 -4.00 4.16
N TRP A 34 -1.32 -3.18 3.43
CA TRP A 34 0.10 -3.38 3.19
C TRP A 34 0.91 -3.34 4.49
N THR A 35 0.64 -2.37 5.36
CA THR A 35 1.32 -2.23 6.67
C THR A 35 1.05 -3.45 7.54
N CYS A 36 -0.19 -3.93 7.59
CA CYS A 36 -0.51 -5.15 8.30
C CYS A 36 0.29 -6.34 7.73
N ALA A 37 0.21 -6.57 6.42
CA ALA A 37 0.79 -7.77 5.80
C ALA A 37 2.33 -7.77 5.84
N SER A 38 2.96 -6.60 5.66
CA SER A 38 4.42 -6.43 5.75
C SER A 38 4.97 -6.56 7.16
N ASN A 39 4.17 -6.26 8.20
CA ASN A 39 4.55 -6.54 9.59
C ASN A 39 4.29 -8.01 9.94
N ALA A 40 3.16 -8.56 9.50
CA ALA A 40 2.77 -9.95 9.75
C ALA A 40 3.70 -10.98 9.10
N VAL A 41 4.44 -10.62 8.05
CA VAL A 41 5.38 -11.56 7.40
C VAL A 41 6.66 -11.79 8.22
N ARG A 42 7.04 -10.83 9.07
CA ARG A 42 8.34 -10.83 9.78
C ARG A 42 8.60 -12.11 10.58
N PRO A 43 7.65 -12.65 11.37
CA PRO A 43 7.88 -13.88 12.13
C PRO A 43 8.08 -15.14 11.27
N PHE A 44 7.72 -15.09 9.99
CA PHE A 44 7.85 -16.22 9.06
C PHE A 44 9.17 -16.21 8.27
N ILE A 45 9.97 -15.14 8.37
CA ILE A 45 11.23 -15.01 7.63
C ILE A 45 12.18 -16.16 8.00
N ASP A 46 12.32 -16.49 9.28
CA ASP A 46 13.27 -17.50 9.76
C ASP A 46 12.68 -18.92 9.80
N GLN A 47 11.38 -19.08 9.49
CA GLN A 47 10.69 -20.38 9.47
C GLN A 47 11.05 -21.17 8.21
N ARG A 48 12.16 -21.92 8.28
CA ARG A 48 12.70 -22.72 7.16
C ARG A 48 11.83 -23.93 6.79
N ASP A 49 10.87 -24.31 7.64
CA ASP A 49 9.84 -25.32 7.37
C ASP A 49 8.75 -24.84 6.41
N LEU A 50 8.66 -23.53 6.16
CA LEU A 50 7.74 -22.93 5.20
C LEU A 50 8.47 -22.48 3.94
N THR A 51 7.87 -22.67 2.77
CA THR A 51 8.28 -21.95 1.56
C THR A 51 8.05 -20.44 1.74
N SER A 52 8.77 -19.61 0.97
CA SER A 52 8.57 -18.14 0.98
C SER A 52 7.14 -17.76 0.59
N HIS A 53 6.55 -18.52 -0.32
CA HIS A 53 5.17 -18.36 -0.74
C HIS A 53 4.17 -18.65 0.39
N GLU A 54 4.37 -19.75 1.13
CA GLU A 54 3.52 -20.07 2.29
C GLU A 54 3.64 -19.02 3.40
N ALA A 55 4.84 -18.51 3.67
CA ALA A 55 5.06 -17.41 4.59
C ALA A 55 4.25 -16.15 4.18
N ALA A 56 4.29 -15.79 2.89
CA ALA A 56 3.51 -14.68 2.34
C ALA A 56 1.99 -14.89 2.48
N LEU A 57 1.50 -16.10 2.17
CA LEU A 57 0.08 -16.44 2.30
C LEU A 57 -0.39 -16.39 3.76
N ARG A 58 0.40 -16.91 4.70
CA ARG A 58 0.09 -16.86 6.14
C ARG A 58 0.03 -15.43 6.65
N ALA A 59 0.99 -14.58 6.27
CA ALA A 59 0.99 -13.16 6.62
C ALA A 59 -0.27 -12.44 6.12
N GLN A 60 -0.64 -12.68 4.86
CA GLN A 60 -1.87 -12.09 4.30
C GLN A 60 -3.15 -12.61 4.96
N ALA A 61 -3.19 -13.88 5.35
CA ALA A 61 -4.34 -14.48 6.02
C ALA A 61 -4.63 -13.78 7.37
N GLN A 62 -3.58 -13.45 8.14
CA GLN A 62 -3.72 -12.68 9.38
C GLN A 62 -4.30 -11.28 9.15
N CYS A 63 -4.03 -10.70 7.97
CA CYS A 63 -4.47 -9.36 7.58
C CYS A 63 -5.76 -9.33 6.75
N ASN A 64 -6.54 -10.42 6.76
CA ASN A 64 -7.81 -10.48 6.04
C ASN A 64 -8.81 -9.37 6.44
N PRO A 65 -8.92 -8.92 7.71
CA PRO A 65 -9.77 -7.78 8.06
C PRO A 65 -9.39 -6.48 7.33
N SER A 66 -8.10 -6.15 7.25
CA SER A 66 -7.61 -4.98 6.50
C SER A 66 -7.82 -5.14 5.00
N TYR A 67 -7.61 -6.35 4.46
CA TYR A 67 -7.94 -6.65 3.07
C TYR A 67 -9.43 -6.44 2.75
N ARG A 68 -10.34 -6.85 3.65
CA ARG A 68 -11.79 -6.63 3.46
C ARG A 68 -12.15 -5.15 3.40
N LYS A 69 -11.51 -4.30 4.21
CA LYS A 69 -11.68 -2.84 4.14
C LYS A 69 -11.23 -2.29 2.78
N TYR A 70 -10.04 -2.69 2.33
CA TYR A 70 -9.53 -2.32 1.01
C TYR A 70 -10.45 -2.79 -0.13
N ARG A 71 -10.93 -4.04 -0.08
CA ARG A 71 -11.88 -4.57 -1.05
C ARG A 71 -13.18 -3.76 -1.08
N ALA A 72 -13.71 -3.38 0.07
CA ALA A 72 -14.92 -2.56 0.16
C ALA A 72 -14.69 -1.16 -0.44
N ALA A 73 -13.54 -0.53 -0.18
CA ALA A 73 -13.18 0.75 -0.77
C ALA A 73 -13.09 0.69 -2.30
N GLN A 74 -12.53 -0.39 -2.86
CA GLN A 74 -12.48 -0.61 -4.31
C GLN A 74 -13.88 -0.79 -4.92
N ILE A 75 -14.76 -1.54 -4.27
CA ILE A 75 -16.16 -1.70 -4.73
C ILE A 75 -16.87 -0.35 -4.71
N ALA A 76 -16.75 0.41 -3.62
CA ALA A 76 -17.36 1.74 -3.51
C ALA A 76 -16.87 2.68 -4.62
N ALA A 77 -15.56 2.67 -4.91
CA ALA A 77 -14.99 3.47 -5.98
C ALA A 77 -15.58 3.15 -7.35
N VAL A 78 -15.73 1.87 -7.70
CA VAL A 78 -16.37 1.48 -8.96
C VAL A 78 -17.85 1.86 -8.97
N ARG A 79 -18.57 1.66 -7.87
CA ARG A 79 -19.98 2.09 -7.74
C ARG A 79 -20.17 3.60 -7.94
N HIS A 80 -19.21 4.44 -7.55
CA HIS A 80 -19.27 5.88 -7.81
C HIS A 80 -19.13 6.26 -9.29
N THR A 81 -18.65 5.34 -10.13
CA THR A 81 -18.46 5.58 -11.58
C THR A 81 -19.60 5.06 -12.45
N VAL A 82 -20.53 4.29 -11.86
CA VAL A 82 -21.65 3.68 -12.60
C VAL A 82 -23.02 4.12 -12.03
N PRO A 83 -24.07 4.10 -12.85
CA PRO A 83 -25.45 4.22 -12.37
C PRO A 83 -25.82 3.15 -11.32
N ALA A 84 -26.77 3.47 -10.43
CA ALA A 84 -27.15 2.61 -9.30
C ALA A 84 -27.74 1.25 -9.73
N ASP A 85 -28.47 1.21 -10.84
CA ASP A 85 -29.00 0.00 -11.48
C ASP A 85 -27.90 -0.91 -12.06
N SER A 86 -26.65 -0.44 -12.12
CA SER A 86 -25.48 -1.20 -12.58
C SER A 86 -24.59 -1.72 -11.44
N TYR A 87 -25.01 -1.62 -10.18
CA TYR A 87 -24.19 -2.02 -9.02
C TYR A 87 -23.85 -3.51 -8.99
N ASP A 88 -24.74 -4.37 -9.48
CA ASP A 88 -24.48 -5.82 -9.58
C ASP A 88 -23.28 -6.14 -10.49
N MET A 89 -23.01 -5.28 -11.48
CA MET A 89 -21.79 -5.37 -12.31
C MET A 89 -20.58 -4.67 -11.68
N ALA A 90 -20.79 -3.58 -10.94
CA ALA A 90 -19.70 -2.85 -10.27
C ALA A 90 -19.02 -3.65 -9.16
N ASP A 91 -19.80 -4.41 -8.39
CA ASP A 91 -19.31 -5.23 -7.28
C ASP A 91 -18.23 -6.24 -7.67
N PRO A 92 -18.46 -7.12 -8.66
CA PRO A 92 -17.44 -8.07 -9.09
C PRO A 92 -16.22 -7.37 -9.68
N LEU A 93 -16.38 -6.24 -10.39
CA LEU A 93 -15.27 -5.47 -10.94
C LEU A 93 -14.36 -4.89 -9.83
N GLY A 94 -14.95 -4.22 -8.84
CA GLY A 94 -14.19 -3.70 -7.69
C GLY A 94 -13.54 -4.82 -6.87
N ALA A 95 -14.25 -5.93 -6.66
CA ALA A 95 -13.70 -7.11 -6.00
C ALA A 95 -12.51 -7.71 -6.78
N GLN A 96 -12.60 -7.77 -8.11
CA GLN A 96 -11.55 -8.33 -8.95
C GLN A 96 -10.30 -7.44 -8.97
N GLN A 97 -10.47 -6.10 -8.99
CA GLN A 97 -9.35 -5.18 -8.80
C GLN A 97 -8.67 -5.40 -7.44
N ALA A 98 -9.44 -5.55 -6.36
CA ALA A 98 -8.88 -5.84 -5.05
C ALA A 98 -8.12 -7.18 -5.01
N LEU A 99 -8.59 -8.21 -5.72
CA LEU A 99 -7.90 -9.50 -5.85
C LEU A 99 -6.59 -9.40 -6.62
N VAL A 100 -6.53 -8.60 -7.69
CA VAL A 100 -5.27 -8.34 -8.42
C VAL A 100 -4.22 -7.76 -7.48
N TRP A 101 -4.59 -6.77 -6.67
CA TRP A 101 -3.70 -6.17 -5.69
C TRP A 101 -3.32 -7.13 -4.56
N ARG A 102 -4.26 -7.97 -4.09
CA ARG A 102 -3.93 -9.03 -3.13
C ARG A 102 -2.82 -9.95 -3.65
N ARG A 103 -2.91 -10.40 -4.91
CA ARG A 103 -1.87 -11.22 -5.56
C ARG A 103 -0.54 -10.50 -5.67
N ARG A 104 -0.54 -9.20 -5.97
CA ARG A 104 0.68 -8.37 -6.00
C ARG A 104 1.35 -8.29 -4.63
N VAL A 105 0.57 -8.11 -3.56
CA VAL A 105 1.09 -8.15 -2.19
C VAL A 105 1.65 -9.53 -1.88
N THR A 106 1.03 -10.63 -2.33
CA THR A 106 1.53 -11.98 -2.08
C THR A 106 2.91 -12.13 -2.71
N LYS A 107 3.05 -11.75 -3.98
CA LYS A 107 4.31 -11.78 -4.71
C LYS A 107 5.38 -10.91 -4.03
N ALA A 108 5.03 -9.69 -3.63
CA ALA A 108 5.98 -8.79 -2.98
C ALA A 108 6.52 -9.34 -1.65
N LEU A 109 5.66 -9.99 -0.85
CA LEU A 109 6.05 -10.63 0.40
C LEU A 109 6.87 -11.90 0.16
N ASP A 110 6.49 -12.70 -0.85
CA ASP A 110 7.23 -13.89 -1.28
C ASP A 110 8.66 -13.52 -1.71
N ASP A 111 8.78 -12.55 -2.61
CA ASP A 111 10.07 -12.02 -3.07
C ASP A 111 10.89 -11.43 -1.90
N TYR A 112 10.24 -10.78 -0.93
CA TYR A 112 10.89 -10.26 0.27
C TYR A 112 11.47 -11.38 1.15
N VAL A 113 10.67 -12.40 1.47
CA VAL A 113 11.12 -13.54 2.28
C VAL A 113 12.26 -14.27 1.57
N GLN A 114 12.14 -14.49 0.26
CA GLN A 114 13.20 -15.13 -0.53
C GLN A 114 14.51 -14.34 -0.47
N ARG A 115 14.47 -13.01 -0.66
CA ARG A 115 15.67 -12.16 -0.60
C ARG A 115 16.33 -12.18 0.77
N VAL A 116 15.55 -12.05 1.85
CA VAL A 116 16.10 -12.03 3.21
C VAL A 116 16.75 -13.38 3.54
N ARG A 117 16.09 -14.49 3.18
CA ARG A 117 16.62 -15.85 3.43
C ARG A 117 17.85 -16.21 2.61
N ALA A 118 18.04 -15.60 1.44
CA ALA A 118 19.21 -15.80 0.59
C ALA A 118 20.42 -14.98 1.06
N GLY A 119 20.18 -13.88 1.77
CA GLY A 119 21.23 -13.05 2.39
C GLY A 119 21.55 -13.39 3.85
N SER A 120 20.87 -14.39 4.43
CA SER A 120 21.05 -14.88 5.80
C SER A 120 21.70 -16.26 5.77
#